data_AF-A0A9P5L8P9-F1
#
_entry.id   AF-A0A9P5L8P9-F1
#
_cell.length_a   1.000
_cell.length_b   1.000
_cell.length_c   1.000
_cell.angle_alpha   90.00
_cell.angle_beta   90.00
_cell.angle_gamma   90.00
#
_symmetry.space_group_name_H-M   'P 1'
#
loop_
_entity.id
_entity.type
_entity.pdbx_description
1 polymer ?
#
loop_
_entity_poly.entity_id
_entity_poly.type
_entity_poly.pdbx_seq_one_letter_code
_entity_poly.pdbx_strand_id
1 'polypeptide(L)'
;MASNKITKAKAPKKKNVPKSATKPRKLASDTSREILEERLEFVITCIKETGIKVDMAAVARHYKISTNAANLRLRRANDYVAKMVSAREEAQKSDETQSDNEPQKDNEDLEITEDED
;
A
#
# COMPACT_ATOMS: atom_id res chain seq x y z
N MET A 1 -45.07 -58.67 20.75
CA MET A 1 -45.50 -57.76 21.84
C MET A 1 -44.72 -56.45 21.73
N ALA A 2 -45.42 -55.32 21.94
CA ALA A 2 -44.93 -53.95 22.14
C ALA A 2 -44.31 -53.18 20.95
N SER A 3 -45.18 -52.44 20.25
CA SER A 3 -44.90 -51.13 19.65
C SER A 3 -44.46 -50.12 20.72
N ASN A 4 -43.52 -49.23 20.41
CA ASN A 4 -43.37 -47.90 21.04
C ASN A 4 -42.57 -46.97 20.10
N LYS A 5 -43.24 -46.07 19.39
CA LYS A 5 -43.44 -44.63 19.68
C LYS A 5 -42.37 -43.73 19.07
N ILE A 6 -42.77 -43.08 17.98
CA ILE A 6 -42.18 -41.87 17.41
C ILE A 6 -42.38 -40.70 18.39
N THR A 7 -41.33 -39.93 18.67
CA THR A 7 -41.47 -38.51 19.04
C THR A 7 -40.51 -37.65 18.25
N LYS A 8 -41.11 -36.78 17.42
CA LYS A 8 -40.47 -35.63 16.78
C LYS A 8 -39.99 -34.66 17.86
N ALA A 9 -38.76 -34.18 17.74
CA ALA A 9 -38.37 -32.87 18.25
C ALA A 9 -37.65 -32.12 17.13
N LYS A 10 -38.37 -31.18 16.52
CA LYS A 10 -37.86 -30.19 15.57
C LYS A 10 -37.63 -28.90 16.35
N ALA A 11 -36.40 -28.40 16.38
CA ALA A 11 -36.10 -26.98 16.57
C ALA A 11 -34.68 -26.65 16.07
N PRO A 12 -34.51 -26.15 14.84
CA PRO A 12 -33.34 -25.37 14.49
C PRO A 12 -33.55 -23.92 14.97
N LYS A 13 -32.44 -23.18 15.09
CA LYS A 13 -32.28 -21.72 15.31
C LYS A 13 -31.75 -21.34 16.70
N LYS A 14 -30.41 -21.22 16.78
CA LYS A 14 -29.80 -20.04 17.39
C LYS A 14 -29.29 -19.14 16.26
N LYS A 15 -30.19 -18.28 15.80
CA LYS A 15 -29.89 -17.08 15.01
C LYS A 15 -30.10 -15.94 15.99
N ASN A 16 -29.03 -15.27 16.42
CA ASN A 16 -28.98 -13.88 16.89
C ASN A 16 -27.71 -13.64 17.74
N VAL A 17 -26.61 -13.29 17.07
CA VAL A 17 -25.77 -12.17 17.50
C VAL A 17 -25.47 -11.35 16.24
N PRO A 18 -26.33 -10.39 15.86
CA PRO A 18 -25.93 -9.34 14.96
C PRO A 18 -25.22 -8.24 15.78
N LYS A 19 -24.16 -7.68 15.19
CA LYS A 19 -23.43 -6.46 15.57
C LYS A 19 -22.26 -6.63 16.55
N SER A 20 -21.04 -6.54 16.03
CA SER A 20 -20.45 -5.21 15.83
C SER A 20 -19.55 -5.21 14.57
N ALA A 21 -20.11 -4.67 13.49
CA ALA A 21 -19.30 -3.87 12.57
C ALA A 21 -19.03 -2.53 13.26
N THR A 22 -17.93 -1.87 12.90
CA THR A 22 -17.36 -0.60 13.43
C THR A 22 -16.19 -0.88 14.39
N LYS A 23 -14.93 -0.70 13.99
CA LYS A 23 -14.37 0.50 13.35
C LYS A 23 -13.38 0.17 12.21
N PRO A 24 -13.39 0.91 11.09
CA PRO A 24 -12.21 0.99 10.26
C PRO A 24 -11.12 1.73 11.04
N ARG A 25 -10.01 1.05 11.32
CA ARG A 25 -8.75 1.71 11.66
C ARG A 25 -8.17 2.26 10.35
N LYS A 26 -8.83 3.27 9.79
CA LYS A 26 -8.37 4.05 8.63
C LYS A 26 -7.78 5.35 9.18
N LEU A 27 -6.77 5.91 8.52
CA LEU A 27 -5.94 7.09 8.88
C LEU A 27 -4.54 6.73 9.42
N ALA A 28 -4.37 6.15 10.60
CA ALA A 28 -3.01 5.81 11.08
C ALA A 28 -2.33 4.66 10.28
N SER A 29 -3.14 3.84 9.59
CA SER A 29 -2.65 2.80 8.70
C SER A 29 -2.02 3.36 7.43
N ASP A 30 -2.45 4.53 6.99
CA ASP A 30 -2.17 5.00 5.64
C ASP A 30 -0.78 5.64 5.61
N THR A 31 -0.44 6.49 6.59
CA THR A 31 0.93 7.02 6.76
C THR A 31 1.95 5.93 7.06
N SER A 32 1.61 4.96 7.91
CA SER A 32 2.53 3.85 8.22
C SER A 32 2.75 2.92 7.03
N ARG A 33 1.75 2.83 6.14
CA ARG A 33 1.84 2.13 4.88
C ARG A 33 2.71 2.90 3.88
N GLU A 34 2.46 4.18 3.64
CA GLU A 34 3.27 5.05 2.77
C GLU A 34 4.76 5.02 3.17
N ILE A 35 5.06 5.13 4.47
CA ILE A 35 6.45 5.05 4.97
C ILE A 35 7.07 3.67 4.69
N LEU A 36 6.30 2.59 4.83
CA LEU A 36 6.78 1.24 4.52
C LEU A 36 7.07 1.08 3.02
N GLU A 37 6.22 1.67 2.19
CA GLU A 37 6.30 1.65 0.74
C GLU A 37 7.55 2.37 0.23
N GLU A 38 7.80 3.61 0.68
CA GLU A 38 9.02 4.37 0.35
C GLU A 38 10.28 3.64 0.79
N ARG A 39 10.30 3.09 2.01
CA ARG A 39 11.44 2.32 2.51
C ARG A 39 11.71 1.07 1.68
N LEU A 40 10.65 0.38 1.26
CA LEU A 40 10.78 -0.83 0.46
C LEU A 40 11.33 -0.51 -0.93
N GLU A 41 10.81 0.54 -1.56
CA GLU A 41 11.31 1.04 -2.85
C GLU A 41 12.79 1.41 -2.75
N PHE A 42 13.17 2.20 -1.75
CA PHE A 42 14.56 2.59 -1.53
C PHE A 42 15.50 1.38 -1.42
N VAL A 43 15.19 0.41 -0.56
CA VAL A 43 16.04 -0.77 -0.35
C VAL A 43 16.17 -1.61 -1.63
N ILE A 44 15.07 -1.84 -2.35
CA ILE A 44 15.09 -2.63 -3.59
C ILE A 44 15.89 -1.90 -4.69
N THR A 45 15.76 -0.58 -4.78
CA THR A 45 16.56 0.24 -5.70
C THR A 45 18.05 0.16 -5.36
N CYS A 46 18.43 0.29 -4.09
CA CYS A 46 19.82 0.11 -3.67
C CYS A 46 20.38 -1.25 -4.10
N ILE A 47 19.62 -2.34 -3.90
CA ILE A 47 20.03 -3.69 -4.31
C ILE A 47 20.28 -3.76 -5.82
N LYS A 48 19.44 -3.12 -6.64
CA LYS A 48 19.57 -3.09 -8.11
C LYS A 48 20.80 -2.29 -8.55
N GLU A 49 20.96 -1.06 -8.05
CA GLU A 49 22.05 -0.15 -8.43
C GLU A 49 23.42 -0.66 -7.99
N THR A 50 23.50 -1.27 -6.81
CA THR A 50 24.75 -1.81 -6.26
C THR A 50 25.07 -3.22 -6.76
N GLY A 51 24.11 -3.92 -7.38
CA GLY A 51 24.25 -5.31 -7.79
C GLY A 51 24.42 -6.29 -6.61
N ILE A 52 24.07 -5.89 -5.39
CA ILE A 52 24.19 -6.73 -4.20
C ILE A 52 23.27 -7.94 -4.35
N LYS A 53 23.82 -9.15 -4.16
CA LYS A 53 23.04 -10.38 -4.15
C LYS A 53 22.57 -10.68 -2.73
N VAL A 54 21.26 -10.83 -2.56
CA VAL A 54 20.68 -11.23 -1.27
C VAL A 54 20.81 -12.74 -1.09
N ASP A 55 21.50 -13.20 -0.04
CA ASP A 55 21.52 -14.62 0.34
C ASP A 55 20.17 -15.01 0.96
N MET A 56 19.29 -15.55 0.12
CA MET A 56 17.97 -15.99 0.55
C MET A 56 17.99 -17.16 1.54
N ALA A 57 19.07 -17.95 1.58
CA ALA A 57 19.22 -19.01 2.58
C ALA A 57 19.53 -18.42 3.96
N ALA A 58 20.38 -17.39 4.05
CA ALA A 58 20.60 -16.65 5.28
C ALA A 58 19.32 -15.96 5.78
N VAL A 59 18.58 -15.30 4.87
CA VAL A 59 17.28 -14.69 5.17
C VAL A 59 16.30 -15.74 5.70
N ALA A 60 16.20 -16.89 5.03
CA ALA A 60 15.34 -17.98 5.45
C ALA A 60 15.67 -18.48 6.86
N ARG A 61 16.96 -18.66 7.18
CA ARG A 61 17.43 -19.04 8.53
C ARG A 61 17.06 -17.98 9.57
N HIS A 62 17.30 -16.70 9.26
CA HIS A 62 17.02 -15.59 10.18
C HIS A 62 15.53 -15.52 10.56
N TYR A 63 14.64 -15.63 9.56
CA TYR A 63 13.20 -15.56 9.77
C TYR A 63 12.53 -16.91 10.08
N LYS A 64 13.32 -18.00 10.16
CA LYS A 64 12.82 -19.37 10.39
C LYS A 64 11.74 -19.80 9.38
N ILE A 65 11.96 -19.46 8.10
CA ILE A 65 11.09 -19.86 6.98
C ILE A 65 11.86 -20.72 5.99
N SER A 66 11.16 -21.34 5.03
CA SER A 66 11.84 -22.02 3.93
C SER A 66 12.49 -21.04 2.96
N THR A 67 13.56 -21.45 2.30
CA THR A 67 14.21 -20.65 1.24
C THR A 67 13.25 -20.33 0.10
N ASN A 68 12.32 -21.23 -0.23
CA ASN A 68 11.28 -20.97 -1.22
C ASN A 68 10.33 -19.85 -0.77
N ALA A 69 9.89 -19.88 0.50
CA ALA A 69 9.05 -18.82 1.06
C ALA A 69 9.77 -17.46 1.07
N ALA A 70 11.07 -17.43 1.37
CA ALA A 70 11.88 -16.22 1.31
C ALA A 70 11.93 -15.67 -0.14
N ASN A 71 12.20 -16.52 -1.13
CA ASN A 71 12.18 -16.12 -2.55
C ASN A 71 10.83 -15.57 -3.01
N LEU A 72 9.73 -16.23 -2.62
CA LEU A 72 8.37 -15.76 -2.91
C LEU A 72 8.10 -14.37 -2.30
N ARG A 73 8.58 -14.12 -1.08
CA ARG A 73 8.46 -12.79 -0.44
C ARG A 73 9.24 -11.73 -1.20
N LEU A 74 10.47 -12.02 -1.62
CA LEU A 74 11.27 -11.10 -2.43
C LEU A 74 10.59 -10.78 -3.77
N ARG A 75 10.05 -11.80 -4.46
CA ARG A 75 9.29 -11.59 -5.71
C ARG A 75 8.09 -10.66 -5.50
N ARG A 76 7.28 -10.92 -4.47
CA ARG A 76 6.13 -10.06 -4.15
C ARG A 76 6.54 -8.62 -3.83
N ALA A 77 7.67 -8.43 -3.13
CA ALA A 77 8.19 -7.10 -2.84
C ALA A 77 8.60 -6.38 -4.12
N ASN A 78 9.29 -7.06 -5.05
CA ASN A 78 9.62 -6.51 -6.36
C ASN A 78 8.37 -6.15 -7.17
N ASP A 79 7.36 -7.03 -7.20
CA ASP A 79 6.09 -6.77 -7.90
C ASP A 79 5.36 -5.56 -7.31
N TYR A 80 5.43 -5.39 -5.99
CA TYR A 80 4.83 -4.25 -5.30
C TYR A 80 5.51 -2.94 -5.69
N VAL A 81 6.85 -2.91 -5.64
CA VAL A 81 7.62 -1.74 -6.06
C VAL A 81 7.41 -1.42 -7.54
N ALA A 82 7.35 -2.42 -8.42
CA ALA A 82 7.05 -2.21 -9.83
C ALA A 82 5.69 -1.52 -10.03
N LYS A 83 4.65 -1.95 -9.30
CA LYS A 83 3.34 -1.30 -9.35
C LYS A 83 3.36 0.14 -8.85
N MET A 84 4.11 0.44 -7.79
CA MET A 84 4.24 1.80 -7.28
C MET A 84 4.92 2.73 -8.28
N VAL A 85 6.01 2.26 -8.90
CA VAL A 85 6.72 3.01 -9.95
C VAL A 85 5.79 3.27 -11.14
N SER A 86 5.10 2.24 -11.64
CA SER A 86 4.14 2.42 -12.74
C SER A 86 3.00 3.36 -12.39
N ALA A 87 2.43 3.26 -11.18
CA ALA A 87 1.35 4.16 -10.75
C ALA A 87 1.81 5.63 -10.67
N ARG A 88 3.07 5.88 -10.28
CA ARG A 88 3.65 7.23 -10.29
C ARG A 88 3.89 7.75 -11.71
N GLU A 89 4.40 6.90 -12.60
CA GLU A 89 4.57 7.25 -14.01
C GLU A 89 3.23 7.59 -14.69
N GLU A 90 2.17 6.86 -14.37
CA GLU A 90 0.81 7.16 -14.85
C GLU A 90 0.26 8.46 -14.25
N ALA A 91 0.45 8.69 -12.96
CA ALA A 91 0.03 9.92 -12.30
C ALA A 91 0.71 11.18 -12.89
N GLN A 92 1.99 11.08 -13.24
CA GLN A 92 2.74 12.16 -13.89
C GLN A 92 2.24 12.44 -15.31
N LYS A 93 1.81 11.41 -16.06
CA LYS A 93 1.25 11.58 -17.41
C LYS A 93 -0.16 12.16 -17.41
N SER A 94 -0.96 11.92 -16.37
CA SER A 94 -2.31 12.49 -16.26
C SER A 94 -2.30 14.00 -15.93
N ASP A 95 -1.24 14.50 -15.31
CA ASP A 95 -1.09 15.93 -14.95
C ASP A 95 -0.64 16.79 -16.14
N GLU A 96 -0.04 16.18 -17.16
CA GLU A 96 0.39 16.85 -18.40
C GLU A 96 -0.77 17.21 -19.35
N THR A 97 -2.00 16.83 -19.01
CA THR A 97 -3.21 17.08 -19.84
C THR A 97 -4.03 18.31 -19.42
N GLN A 98 -3.57 19.11 -18.45
CA GLN A 98 -4.23 20.37 -18.05
C GLN A 98 -3.39 21.64 -18.29
N SER A 99 -2.30 21.56 -19.05
CA SER A 99 -1.60 22.76 -19.52
C SER A 99 -2.10 23.17 -20.91
N ASP A 100 -3.35 23.63 -21.02
CA ASP A 100 -3.75 24.40 -22.20
C ASP A 100 -4.57 25.63 -21.78
N ASN A 101 -3.97 26.80 -22.05
CA ASN A 101 -4.44 28.19 -21.92
C ASN A 101 -4.56 28.81 -20.52
N GLU A 102 -3.49 29.51 -20.09
CA GLU A 102 -3.49 30.98 -20.15
C GLU A 102 -2.05 31.52 -20.16
N PRO A 103 -1.72 32.50 -21.03
CA PRO A 103 -0.43 33.19 -20.99
C PRO A 103 -0.39 34.14 -19.79
N GLN A 104 0.49 33.89 -18.83
CA GLN A 104 0.91 34.89 -17.85
C GLN A 104 1.47 36.10 -18.60
N LYS A 105 0.68 37.17 -18.71
CA LYS A 105 1.19 38.49 -19.04
C LYS A 105 2.05 38.98 -17.89
N ASP A 106 3.29 39.31 -18.22
CA ASP A 106 4.11 40.30 -17.54
C ASP A 106 3.25 41.45 -17.01
N ASN A 107 3.36 41.70 -15.72
CA ASN A 107 3.45 43.06 -15.21
C ASN A 107 4.47 43.01 -14.07
N GLU A 108 5.70 43.34 -14.43
CA GLU A 108 6.69 43.89 -13.51
C GLU A 108 6.07 45.12 -12.86
N ASP A 109 5.73 45.05 -11.58
CA ASP A 109 5.51 46.23 -10.75
C ASP A 109 6.55 46.21 -9.63
N LEU A 110 7.78 46.53 -10.02
CA LEU A 110 8.87 46.91 -9.14
C LEU A 110 8.58 48.33 -8.64
N GLU A 111 7.82 48.44 -7.55
CA GLU A 111 7.71 49.69 -6.81
C GLU A 111 9.01 49.89 -5.99
N ILE A 112 10.07 50.31 -6.66
CA ILE A 112 11.21 50.98 -6.05
C ILE A 112 10.85 52.46 -5.97
N THR A 113 10.62 52.94 -4.75
CA THR A 113 10.86 54.35 -4.42
C THR A 113 11.91 54.36 -3.32
N GLU A 114 13.16 54.56 -3.73
CA GLU A 114 14.23 55.08 -2.88
C GLU A 114 14.15 56.61 -2.85
N ASP A 115 14.87 57.17 -1.88
CA ASP A 115 15.13 58.58 -1.56
C ASP A 115 14.11 59.27 -0.64
N GLU A 116 14.50 59.98 0.41
CA GLU A 116 15.75 60.27 1.13
C GLU A 116 15.29 61.07 2.37
N ASP A 117 15.89 60.85 3.56
CA ASP A 117 16.16 61.87 4.60
C ASP A 117 16.91 61.26 5.81
#